data_AF-A0A7S0C977-F1
#
_entry.id   AF-A0A7S0C977-F1
#
_cell.length_a   1.000
_cell.length_b   1.000
_cell.length_c   1.000
_cell.angle_alpha   90.00
_cell.angle_beta   90.00
_cell.angle_gamma   90.00
#
_symmetry.space_group_name_H-M   'P 1'
#
loop_
_entity.id
_entity.type
_entity.pdbx_description
1 polymer ?
#
loop_
_entity_poly.entity_id
_entity_poly.type
_entity_poly.pdbx_seq_one_letter_code
_entity_poly.pdbx_strand_id
1 'polypeptide(L)'
;WNFPGSFRHLYNSSTKYRDKIGHGFDDSDKKAAWLQYGCLDPRNQEQGMFLSTSRGTVFHVDLRSRRGKNGGGDITMHQTVSEKKVNSVSLHPNGTTLATAGLDAY
;
A
#
# COMPACT_ATOMS: atom_id res chain seq x y z
N TRP A 1 -1.62 -33.13 -3.82
CA TRP A 1 -2.51 -31.97 -4.05
C TRP A 1 -1.72 -30.92 -4.84
N ASN A 2 -1.88 -30.89 -6.17
CA ASN A 2 -1.34 -29.86 -7.05
C ASN A 2 -2.47 -28.86 -7.33
N PHE A 3 -2.25 -27.57 -7.07
CA PHE A 3 -3.15 -26.52 -7.53
C PHE A 3 -2.68 -26.03 -8.91
N PRO A 4 -3.41 -26.30 -10.00
CA PRO A 4 -3.15 -25.65 -11.28
C PRO A 4 -3.90 -24.32 -11.27
N GLY A 5 -3.21 -23.24 -10.92
CA GLY A 5 -3.84 -21.92 -10.88
C GLY A 5 -2.85 -20.85 -10.51
N SER A 6 -2.21 -20.26 -11.51
CA SER A 6 -1.56 -18.97 -11.33
C SER A 6 -2.63 -17.94 -10.91
N PHE A 7 -2.59 -17.50 -9.65
CA PHE A 7 -3.28 -16.30 -9.18
C PHE A 7 -2.60 -15.07 -9.79
N ARG A 8 -2.78 -14.87 -11.10
CA ARG A 8 -2.21 -13.73 -11.82
C ARG A 8 -3.35 -13.00 -12.53
N HIS A 9 -3.52 -11.74 -12.17
CA HIS A 9 -4.34 -10.72 -12.85
C HIS A 9 -5.85 -10.97 -12.92
N LEU A 10 -6.61 -10.40 -11.98
CA LEU A 10 -8.02 -10.10 -12.23
C LEU A 10 -8.48 -8.68 -11.82
N TYR A 11 -7.61 -7.85 -11.20
CA TYR A 11 -8.05 -6.55 -10.69
C TYR A 11 -7.49 -5.31 -11.41
N ASN A 12 -6.35 -5.38 -12.12
CA ASN A 12 -5.69 -4.18 -12.65
C ASN A 12 -6.30 -3.57 -13.91
N SER A 13 -6.92 -4.36 -14.78
CA SER A 13 -7.55 -3.83 -16.00
C SER A 13 -9.02 -3.43 -15.79
N SER A 14 -9.57 -3.66 -14.60
CA SER A 14 -11.00 -3.48 -14.35
C SER A 14 -11.30 -2.11 -13.75
N THR A 15 -12.07 -1.31 -14.48
CA THR A 15 -12.60 0.00 -14.04
C THR A 15 -13.40 -0.08 -12.74
N LYS A 16 -13.95 -1.26 -12.43
CA LYS A 16 -14.73 -1.55 -11.21
C LYS A 16 -13.90 -1.56 -9.92
N TYR A 17 -12.60 -1.83 -10.02
CA TYR A 17 -11.72 -1.98 -8.85
C TYR A 17 -10.72 -0.86 -8.71
N ARG A 18 -10.66 0.09 -9.67
CA ARG A 18 -9.71 1.21 -9.66
C ARG A 18 -9.68 2.00 -8.36
N ASP A 19 -10.86 2.18 -7.75
CA ASP A 19 -11.02 2.97 -6.54
C ASP A 19 -11.09 2.10 -5.27
N LYS A 20 -10.57 0.86 -5.31
CA LYS A 20 -10.58 -0.08 -4.18
C LYS A 20 -9.16 -0.39 -3.71
N ILE A 21 -9.02 -0.62 -2.40
CA ILE A 21 -7.80 -1.21 -1.83
C ILE A 21 -7.50 -2.51 -2.59
N GLY A 22 -6.24 -2.71 -2.97
CA GLY A 22 -5.82 -3.89 -3.75
C GLY A 22 -5.51 -3.60 -5.20
N HIS A 23 -6.09 -2.56 -5.79
CA HIS A 23 -5.86 -2.23 -7.19
C HIS A 23 -4.49 -1.56 -7.39
N GLY A 24 -3.72 -2.03 -8.37
CA GLY A 24 -2.35 -1.59 -8.64
C GLY A 24 -1.29 -2.22 -7.72
N PHE A 25 -1.68 -3.00 -6.71
CA PHE A 25 -0.73 -3.73 -5.86
C PHE A 25 -0.11 -4.90 -6.61
N ASP A 26 1.21 -5.02 -6.51
CA ASP A 26 2.01 -6.12 -7.08
C ASP A 26 1.64 -6.42 -8.54
N ASP A 27 1.36 -5.36 -9.30
CA ASP A 27 1.25 -5.46 -10.74
C ASP A 27 2.62 -5.93 -11.30
N SER A 28 2.61 -6.67 -12.39
CA SER A 28 3.85 -7.13 -13.03
C SER A 28 4.23 -6.29 -14.25
N ASP A 29 3.39 -5.31 -14.63
CA ASP A 29 3.72 -4.38 -15.71
C ASP A 29 4.83 -3.41 -15.29
N LYS A 30 5.59 -2.86 -16.25
CA LYS A 30 6.78 -2.02 -16.03
C LYS A 30 6.51 -0.72 -15.26
N LYS A 31 5.23 -0.38 -15.02
CA LYS A 31 4.77 0.77 -14.23
C LYS A 31 4.29 0.38 -12.83
N ALA A 32 4.30 -0.91 -12.52
CA ALA A 32 3.83 -1.47 -11.28
C ALA A 32 4.70 -1.09 -10.09
N ALA A 33 4.04 -0.96 -8.94
CA ALA A 33 4.70 -0.79 -7.66
C ALA A 33 4.41 -2.03 -6.81
N TRP A 34 5.45 -2.69 -6.36
CA TRP A 34 5.34 -3.85 -5.46
C TRP A 34 5.37 -3.34 -4.03
N LEU A 35 4.52 -3.88 -3.15
CA LEU A 35 4.60 -3.56 -1.73
C LEU A 35 5.96 -4.02 -1.18
N GLN A 36 6.64 -3.16 -0.43
CA GLN A 36 7.97 -3.47 0.13
C GLN A 36 7.88 -3.74 1.62
N TYR A 37 7.12 -2.91 2.33
CA TYR A 37 7.03 -2.98 3.77
C TYR A 37 5.70 -2.41 4.25
N GLY A 38 5.20 -2.96 5.36
CA GLY A 38 4.04 -2.45 6.07
C GLY A 38 4.28 -2.32 7.56
N CYS A 39 3.81 -1.22 8.16
CA CYS A 39 3.72 -1.10 9.62
C CYS A 39 2.28 -0.77 10.02
N LEU A 40 1.83 -1.36 11.13
CA LEU A 40 0.55 -1.01 11.72
C LEU A 40 0.55 0.45 12.18
N ASP A 41 -0.60 1.11 12.08
CA ASP A 41 -0.80 2.40 12.74
C ASP A 41 -0.99 2.16 14.24
N PRO A 42 -0.05 2.57 15.12
CA PRO A 42 -0.19 2.37 16.57
C PRO A 42 -1.40 3.09 17.17
N ARG A 43 -1.95 4.11 16.51
CA ARG A 43 -3.17 4.81 16.93
C ARG A 43 -4.43 4.00 16.63
N ASN A 44 -4.32 3.02 15.72
CA ASN A 44 -5.42 2.20 15.23
C ASN A 44 -4.90 0.82 14.80
N GLN A 45 -4.38 0.05 15.75
CA GLN A 45 -3.57 -1.15 15.49
C GLN A 45 -4.32 -2.26 14.74
N GLU A 46 -5.64 -2.30 14.85
CA GLU A 46 -6.46 -3.33 14.23
C GLU A 46 -6.91 -2.97 12.81
N GLN A 47 -6.89 -1.69 12.46
CA GLN A 47 -7.63 -1.18 11.29
C GLN A 47 -6.88 -0.06 10.55
N GLY A 48 -5.59 0.14 10.81
CA GLY A 48 -4.76 1.13 10.14
C GLY A 48 -3.38 0.56 9.82
N MET A 49 -2.87 0.83 8.62
CA MET A 49 -1.52 0.45 8.24
C MET A 49 -0.90 1.45 7.27
N PHE A 50 0.40 1.68 7.44
CA PHE A 50 1.23 2.35 6.45
C PHE A 50 1.92 1.33 5.58
N LEU A 51 1.92 1.55 4.28
CA LEU A 51 2.51 0.65 3.29
C LEU A 51 3.48 1.43 2.41
N SER A 52 4.62 0.84 2.05
CA SER A 52 5.58 1.43 1.12
C SER A 52 5.75 0.60 -0.14
N THR A 53 6.23 1.22 -1.21
CA THR A 53 6.40 0.56 -2.50
C THR A 53 7.80 0.66 -3.11
N SER A 54 8.02 -0.19 -4.11
CA SER A 54 9.20 -0.18 -4.97
C SER A 54 9.38 1.11 -5.79
N ARG A 55 8.38 1.98 -5.84
CA ARG A 55 8.41 3.25 -6.59
C ARG A 55 8.56 4.47 -5.68
N GLY A 56 8.87 4.25 -4.40
CA GLY A 56 9.10 5.33 -3.45
C GLY A 56 7.82 6.01 -2.97
N THR A 57 6.68 5.32 -3.08
CA THR A 57 5.42 5.80 -2.54
C THR A 57 5.12 5.18 -1.19
N VAL A 58 4.41 5.94 -0.36
CA VAL A 58 3.86 5.50 0.91
C VAL A 58 2.36 5.77 0.94
N PHE A 59 1.60 4.78 1.40
CA PHE A 59 0.16 4.83 1.59
C PHE A 59 -0.19 4.71 3.06
N HIS A 60 -1.31 5.32 3.44
CA HIS A 60 -2.02 4.95 4.67
C HIS A 60 -3.37 4.35 4.29
N VAL A 61 -3.60 3.13 4.75
CA VAL A 61 -4.83 2.38 4.54
C VAL A 61 -5.62 2.39 5.83
N ASP A 62 -6.82 2.96 5.80
CA ASP A 62 -7.76 2.98 6.91
C ASP A 62 -8.90 1.99 6.63
N LEU A 63 -8.87 0.85 7.34
CA LEU A 63 -9.84 -0.23 7.23
C LEU A 63 -11.15 0.07 7.97
N ARG A 64 -11.23 1.14 8.77
CA ARG A 64 -12.48 1.58 9.41
C ARG A 64 -13.45 2.19 8.41
N SER A 65 -12.90 2.74 7.34
CA SER A 65 -13.68 3.57 6.42
C SER A 65 -14.77 2.74 5.74
N ARG A 66 -16.03 3.09 6.01
CA ARG A 66 -17.19 2.59 5.25
C ARG A 66 -17.36 3.30 3.91
N ARG A 67 -16.42 4.17 3.53
CA ARG A 67 -16.49 5.04 2.36
C ARG A 67 -16.24 4.27 1.05
N GLY A 68 -15.59 3.11 1.12
CA GLY A 68 -15.57 2.16 0.01
C GLY A 68 -16.99 1.64 -0.25
N LYS A 69 -17.47 1.76 -1.49
CA LYS A 69 -18.85 1.46 -1.92
C LYS A 69 -19.41 0.08 -1.55
N ASN A 70 -18.60 -0.81 -0.95
CA ASN A 70 -18.96 -2.16 -0.49
C ASN A 70 -18.42 -2.52 0.92
N GLY A 71 -18.16 -1.56 1.81
CA GLY A 71 -17.65 -1.85 3.17
C GLY A 71 -16.16 -2.24 3.24
N GLY A 72 -15.38 -1.85 2.22
CA GLY A 72 -13.92 -1.98 2.23
C GLY A 72 -13.27 -0.67 2.66
N GLY A 73 -12.10 -0.76 3.31
CA GLY A 73 -11.32 0.38 3.76
C GLY A 73 -10.97 1.39 2.65
N ASP A 74 -10.34 2.49 3.06
CA ASP A 74 -10.02 3.63 2.21
C ASP A 74 -8.53 4.00 2.29
N ILE A 75 -8.01 4.66 1.24
CA ILE A 75 -6.65 5.18 1.22
C ILE A 75 -6.73 6.65 1.67
N THR A 76 -6.21 6.93 2.86
CA THR A 76 -6.29 8.27 3.47
C THR A 76 -4.99 9.07 3.30
N MET A 77 -3.93 8.43 2.83
CA MET A 77 -2.68 9.06 2.41
C MET A 77 -2.12 8.31 1.22
N HIS A 78 -1.62 9.04 0.22
CA HIS A 78 -0.87 8.51 -0.91
C HIS A 78 0.17 9.56 -1.29
N GLN A 79 1.43 9.32 -0.92
CA GLN A 79 2.50 10.29 -1.12
C GLN A 79 3.73 9.62 -1.75
N THR A 80 4.29 10.25 -2.77
CA THR A 80 5.63 9.93 -3.27
C THR A 80 6.64 10.62 -2.37
N VAL A 81 7.49 9.84 -1.69
CA VAL A 81 8.51 10.34 -0.75
C VAL A 81 9.93 10.14 -1.27
N SER A 82 10.11 9.33 -2.31
CA SER A 82 11.39 9.06 -2.95
C SER A 82 11.19 8.76 -4.44
N GLU A 83 12.20 9.06 -5.26
CA GLU A 83 12.25 8.61 -6.67
C GLU A 83 12.65 7.14 -6.79
N LYS A 84 13.18 6.56 -5.70
CA LYS A 84 13.60 5.17 -5.63
C LYS A 84 12.77 4.39 -4.62
N LYS A 85 13.01 3.09 -4.58
CA LYS A 85 12.36 2.17 -3.65
C LYS A 85 12.49 2.63 -2.19
N VAL A 86 11.38 2.58 -1.46
CA VAL A 86 11.34 2.70 0.02
C VAL A 86 11.26 1.30 0.60
N ASN A 87 12.20 0.95 1.48
CA ASN A 87 12.35 -0.38 2.07
C ASN A 87 11.69 -0.50 3.45
N SER A 88 11.49 0.62 4.15
CA SER A 88 10.90 0.62 5.49
C SER A 88 10.17 1.91 5.78
N VAL A 89 9.09 1.80 6.55
CA VAL A 89 8.34 2.92 7.12
C VAL A 89 8.13 2.71 8.61
N SER A 90 8.15 3.78 9.39
CA SER A 90 7.88 3.73 10.82
C SER A 90 7.17 5.00 11.28
N LEU A 91 6.03 4.85 11.96
CA LEU A 91 5.33 5.97 12.57
C LEU A 91 5.90 6.23 13.97
N HIS A 92 6.32 7.47 14.21
CA HIS A 92 6.72 7.90 15.54
C HIS A 92 5.52 7.83 16.52
N PRO A 93 5.72 7.53 17.81
CA PRO A 93 4.63 7.43 18.79
C PRO A 93 3.75 8.69 18.94
N ASN A 94 4.24 9.87 18.55
CA ASN A 94 3.43 11.10 18.50
C ASN A 94 2.28 11.02 17.47
N GLY A 95 2.30 10.03 16.56
CA GLY A 95 1.26 9.82 15.58
C GLY A 95 1.24 10.81 14.42
N THR A 96 2.24 11.69 14.31
CA THR A 96 2.27 12.77 13.30
C THR A 96 3.53 12.77 12.45
N THR A 97 4.55 12.03 12.85
CA THR A 97 5.82 11.93 12.12
C THR A 97 6.01 10.53 11.57
N LEU A 98 6.25 10.43 10.27
CA LEU A 98 6.54 9.18 9.59
C LEU A 98 7.98 9.20 9.07
N ALA A 99 8.79 8.23 9.50
CA ALA A 99 10.14 8.04 8.99
C ALA A 99 10.14 6.99 7.87
N THR A 100 10.89 7.26 6.81
CA THR A 100 11.04 6.36 5.65
C THR A 100 12.51 6.14 5.36
N ALA A 101 12.91 4.92 5.02
CA ALA A 101 14.25 4.63 4.52
C ALA A 101 14.18 3.89 3.18
N GLY A 102 15.03 4.28 2.24
CA GLY A 102 14.99 3.80 0.86
C GLY A 102 16.37 3.70 0.23
N LEU A 103 16.39 3.50 -1.10
CA LEU A 103 17.62 3.33 -1.89
C LEU A 103 18.12 4.63 -2.55
N ASP A 104 17.55 5.76 -2.17
CA ASP A 104 17.88 7.10 -2.68
C ASP A 104 19.18 7.68 -2.11
N ALA A 105 19.73 7.09 -1.05
CA ALA A 105 20.99 7.50 -0.45
C ALA A 105 22.27 7.05 -1.23
N TYR A 106 22.13 6.63 -2.48
CA TYR A 106 23.22 6.12 -3.33
C TYR A 106 23.19 6.70 -4.74
#